data_AF-G4ZUX9-F1
#
_entry.id   AF-G4ZUX9-F1
#
_cell.length_a   1.000
_cell.length_b   1.000
_cell.length_c   1.000
_cell.angle_alpha   90.00
_cell.angle_beta   90.00
_cell.angle_gamma   90.00
#
_symmetry.space_group_name_H-M   'P 1'
#
loop_
_entity.id
_entity.type
_entity.pdbx_description
1 polymer ?
#
loop_
_entity_poly.entity_id
_entity_poly.type
_entity_poly.pdbx_seq_one_letter_code
_entity_poly.pdbx_strand_id
1 'polypeptide(L)'
;MSATGDQEVASFRWTTTHYQQERVNRMNRKRTSLLRPSVFAACLAIAGRVVLGPLAVLLLFTATDYLADATFLIEVDRSFFLYTQRDLSMAGSCTDCEALTSLPGFSALVGHPPTESLYDFSTLSGEAIALGEELDNSGAICQSGINDWGAITSILTATPQEVLDVIRVLNLNVPPQTVQELELGVEHADECVTNWSILAIVRLFYFPTSLSTREFGKISAGAINVFPEYSECRPEVTVDVGSKLVHSTDGVDLFATAPDALKLFPYSFTSSMPAQSRVVAASQTKYGATTVLEPQMHAYYGDCRVREVNATGIYIESSCNVSEHWESYGLMVQAPENVPLCSTGGVCIRNYFNTEWELMTNILSTEKSTSTAIYQNTYRTRYADSVGISTLPGVVVMQILFMGVVSLYQVMSHKRSVLLTQIWAYRCQNGRMQPVYLAQISYHFFYNSDLYLLGFATGTLTNESIANLVCCFFAFSYSFVNMAKARSGDQKLDREFRLVWEAMQIAITVAAVVALKWVQSTPLATIISDNAQILRKSSTLGAKYCGLNDSCIVFTVNMIVVAIFA
;
A
#
# COMPACT_ATOMS: atom_id res chain seq x y z
N MET A 1 -29.38 -15.71 -98.29
CA MET A 1 -29.76 -14.55 -97.45
C MET A 1 -30.24 -15.11 -96.12
N SER A 2 -29.33 -15.41 -95.19
CA SER A 2 -28.87 -14.55 -94.07
C SER A 2 -29.92 -14.39 -92.96
N ALA A 3 -29.96 -15.34 -92.01
CA ALA A 3 -30.59 -15.17 -90.69
C ALA A 3 -30.20 -16.29 -89.70
N THR A 4 -28.92 -16.63 -89.55
CA THR A 4 -28.48 -17.60 -88.50
C THR A 4 -27.23 -17.16 -87.73
N GLY A 5 -26.64 -16.00 -88.03
CA GLY A 5 -25.40 -15.52 -87.39
C GLY A 5 -25.57 -14.78 -86.06
N ASP A 6 -26.77 -14.26 -85.74
CA ASP A 6 -26.92 -13.32 -84.62
C ASP A 6 -27.32 -13.97 -83.28
N GLN A 7 -27.84 -15.21 -83.27
CA GLN A 7 -28.26 -15.88 -82.02
C GLN A 7 -27.10 -16.56 -81.27
N GLU A 8 -26.11 -17.15 -81.97
CA GLU A 8 -24.93 -17.75 -81.31
C GLU A 8 -24.00 -16.71 -80.69
N VAL A 9 -23.84 -15.55 -81.35
CA VAL A 9 -23.01 -14.45 -80.85
C VAL A 9 -23.64 -13.80 -79.61
N ALA A 10 -24.97 -13.75 -79.52
CA ALA A 10 -25.69 -13.25 -78.35
C ALA A 10 -25.59 -14.19 -77.13
N SER A 11 -25.68 -15.51 -77.34
CA SER A 11 -25.54 -16.55 -76.30
C SER A 11 -24.12 -16.61 -75.70
N PHE A 12 -23.09 -16.51 -76.55
CA PHE A 12 -21.69 -16.49 -76.12
C PHE A 12 -21.35 -15.18 -75.39
N ARG A 13 -21.90 -14.03 -75.81
CA ARG A 13 -21.74 -12.76 -75.09
C ARG A 13 -22.38 -12.77 -73.72
N TRP A 14 -23.57 -13.34 -73.56
CA TRP A 14 -24.28 -13.40 -72.27
C TRP A 14 -23.57 -14.30 -71.25
N THR A 15 -23.08 -15.48 -71.66
CA THR A 15 -22.32 -16.38 -70.77
C THR A 15 -20.98 -15.77 -70.33
N THR A 16 -20.29 -15.08 -71.24
CA THR A 16 -19.02 -14.40 -70.93
C THR A 16 -19.22 -13.17 -70.03
N THR A 17 -20.27 -12.37 -70.26
CA THR A 17 -20.63 -11.26 -69.36
C THR A 17 -21.14 -11.76 -68.01
N HIS A 18 -21.92 -12.84 -67.96
CA HIS A 18 -22.36 -13.46 -66.70
C HIS A 18 -21.18 -14.00 -65.88
N TYR A 19 -20.19 -14.64 -66.53
CA TYR A 19 -18.98 -15.11 -65.84
C TYR A 19 -18.07 -13.96 -65.39
N GLN A 20 -17.93 -12.90 -66.18
CA GLN A 20 -17.19 -11.71 -65.77
C GLN A 20 -17.91 -10.96 -64.65
N GLN A 21 -19.23 -10.87 -64.68
CA GLN A 21 -20.04 -10.23 -63.65
C GLN A 21 -20.08 -11.06 -62.37
N GLU A 22 -20.09 -12.39 -62.43
CA GLU A 22 -19.86 -13.26 -61.27
C GLU A 22 -18.44 -13.12 -60.72
N ARG A 23 -17.42 -12.99 -61.58
CA ARG A 23 -16.02 -12.83 -61.15
C ARG A 23 -15.79 -11.47 -60.51
N VAL A 24 -16.36 -10.40 -61.05
CA VAL A 24 -16.37 -9.05 -60.48
C VAL A 24 -17.21 -9.02 -59.20
N ASN A 25 -18.38 -9.67 -59.14
CA ASN A 25 -19.18 -9.80 -57.92
C ASN A 25 -18.46 -10.63 -56.85
N ARG A 26 -17.73 -11.70 -57.21
CA ARG A 26 -16.90 -12.48 -56.27
C ARG A 26 -15.68 -11.69 -55.79
N MET A 27 -15.05 -10.87 -56.65
CA MET A 27 -13.94 -9.99 -56.27
C MET A 27 -14.40 -8.83 -55.40
N ASN A 28 -15.51 -8.16 -55.75
CA ASN A 28 -16.13 -7.10 -54.96
C ASN A 28 -16.66 -7.63 -53.63
N ARG A 29 -17.27 -8.83 -53.61
CA ARG A 29 -17.69 -9.53 -52.38
C ARG A 29 -16.49 -9.98 -51.53
N LYS A 30 -15.36 -10.39 -52.11
CA LYS A 30 -14.12 -10.66 -51.37
C LYS A 30 -13.54 -9.38 -50.74
N ARG A 31 -13.49 -8.28 -51.49
CA ARG A 31 -12.93 -6.99 -51.04
C ARG A 31 -13.79 -6.29 -49.98
N THR A 32 -15.12 -6.37 -50.09
CA THR A 32 -16.06 -5.91 -49.04
C THR A 32 -16.25 -6.91 -47.89
N SER A 33 -15.92 -8.20 -48.07
CA SER A 33 -15.96 -9.19 -46.97
C SER A 33 -14.77 -9.10 -46.02
N LEU A 34 -13.60 -8.68 -46.51
CA LEU A 34 -12.38 -8.56 -45.70
C LEU A 34 -12.46 -7.44 -44.65
N LEU A 35 -13.28 -6.42 -44.90
CA LEU A 35 -13.55 -5.31 -43.97
C LEU A 35 -14.75 -5.56 -43.05
N ARG A 36 -15.35 -6.77 -43.06
CA ARG A 36 -16.44 -7.08 -42.15
C ARG A 36 -15.91 -7.21 -40.72
N PRO A 37 -16.59 -6.64 -39.71
CA PRO A 37 -16.20 -6.77 -38.29
C PRO A 37 -15.94 -8.22 -37.86
N SER A 38 -16.66 -9.18 -38.43
CA SER A 38 -16.50 -10.62 -38.15
C SER A 38 -15.18 -11.21 -38.66
N VAL A 39 -14.57 -10.65 -39.72
CA VAL A 39 -13.24 -11.08 -40.20
C VAL A 39 -12.13 -10.54 -39.30
N PHE A 40 -12.25 -9.28 -38.84
CA PHE A 40 -11.34 -8.72 -37.85
C PHE A 40 -11.41 -9.47 -36.52
N ALA A 41 -12.62 -9.73 -36.01
CA ALA A 41 -12.82 -10.53 -34.80
C ALA A 41 -12.24 -11.95 -34.95
N ALA A 42 -12.39 -12.58 -36.12
CA ALA A 42 -11.78 -13.87 -36.40
C ALA A 42 -10.24 -13.83 -36.39
N CYS A 43 -9.64 -12.82 -37.02
CA CYS A 43 -8.19 -12.66 -37.04
C CYS A 43 -7.65 -12.40 -35.64
N LEU A 44 -8.30 -11.55 -34.86
CA LEU A 44 -7.95 -11.25 -33.47
C LEU A 44 -8.08 -12.49 -32.57
N ALA A 45 -9.18 -13.23 -32.67
CA ALA A 45 -9.39 -14.45 -31.88
C ALA A 45 -8.32 -15.52 -32.19
N ILE A 46 -7.98 -15.72 -33.48
CA ILE A 46 -6.95 -16.68 -33.89
C ILE A 46 -5.56 -16.21 -33.46
N ALA A 47 -5.18 -14.96 -33.75
CA ALA A 47 -3.88 -14.42 -33.38
C ALA A 47 -3.69 -14.38 -31.85
N GLY A 48 -4.74 -13.98 -31.13
CA GLY A 48 -4.78 -13.99 -29.67
C GLY A 48 -4.53 -15.38 -29.10
N ARG A 49 -5.23 -16.39 -29.61
CA ARG A 49 -5.17 -17.76 -29.08
C ARG A 49 -3.94 -18.55 -29.48
N VAL A 50 -3.44 -18.35 -30.70
CA VAL A 50 -2.35 -19.17 -31.26
C VAL A 50 -0.99 -18.52 -31.06
N VAL A 51 -0.93 -17.19 -31.07
CA VAL A 51 0.34 -16.46 -31.02
C VAL A 51 0.48 -15.69 -29.72
N LEU A 52 -0.41 -14.72 -29.47
CA LEU A 52 -0.23 -13.77 -28.35
C LEU A 52 -0.32 -14.44 -26.98
N GLY A 53 -1.34 -15.26 -26.74
CA GLY A 53 -1.55 -15.97 -25.48
C GLY A 53 -0.40 -16.92 -25.14
N PRO A 54 -0.03 -17.86 -26.03
CA PRO A 54 1.08 -18.77 -25.79
C PRO A 54 2.42 -18.03 -25.61
N LEU A 55 2.68 -16.97 -26.38
CA LEU A 55 3.87 -16.13 -26.21
C LEU A 55 3.88 -15.44 -24.85
N ALA A 56 2.74 -14.88 -24.41
CA ALA A 56 2.63 -14.21 -23.12
C ALA A 56 2.88 -15.17 -21.95
N VAL A 57 2.31 -16.38 -21.99
CA VAL A 57 2.55 -17.41 -20.97
C VAL A 57 4.00 -17.90 -21.01
N LEU A 58 4.57 -18.08 -22.20
CA LEU A 58 5.97 -18.46 -22.35
C LEU A 58 6.89 -17.39 -21.73
N LEU A 59 6.68 -16.12 -22.06
CA LEU A 59 7.43 -15.01 -21.48
C LEU A 59 7.28 -14.95 -19.96
N LEU A 60 6.07 -15.13 -19.43
CA LEU A 60 5.85 -15.21 -17.98
C LEU A 60 6.70 -16.34 -17.37
N PHE A 61 6.72 -17.52 -17.99
CA PHE A 61 7.42 -18.69 -17.45
C PHE A 61 8.94 -18.66 -17.62
N THR A 62 9.46 -17.97 -18.64
CA THR A 62 10.91 -17.98 -18.95
C THR A 62 11.62 -16.68 -18.63
N ALA A 63 10.90 -15.56 -18.56
CA ALA A 63 11.48 -14.23 -18.33
C ALA A 63 11.20 -13.69 -16.91
N THR A 64 10.50 -14.46 -16.07
CA THR A 64 10.24 -14.12 -14.66
C THR A 64 10.47 -15.35 -13.79
N ASP A 65 10.52 -15.15 -12.48
CA ASP A 65 10.71 -16.23 -11.50
C ASP A 65 9.42 -17.04 -11.25
N TYR A 66 8.37 -16.84 -12.07
CA TYR A 66 7.03 -17.40 -11.86
C TYR A 66 7.00 -18.93 -11.65
N LEU A 67 7.88 -19.70 -12.29
CA LEU A 67 7.98 -21.15 -12.12
C LEU A 67 9.03 -21.61 -11.10
N ALA A 68 9.84 -20.69 -10.58
CA ALA A 68 10.88 -20.93 -9.61
C ALA A 68 10.42 -20.45 -8.23
N ASP A 69 11.05 -19.39 -7.70
CA ASP A 69 10.87 -18.91 -6.33
C ASP A 69 10.04 -17.62 -6.25
N ALA A 70 9.12 -17.40 -7.20
CA ALA A 70 8.27 -16.22 -7.17
C ALA A 70 7.41 -16.13 -5.90
N THR A 71 7.29 -14.92 -5.36
CA THR A 71 6.56 -14.64 -4.13
C THR A 71 5.27 -13.86 -4.39
N PHE A 72 4.28 -14.01 -3.52
CA PHE A 72 3.01 -13.28 -3.59
C PHE A 72 3.20 -11.78 -3.34
N LEU A 73 4.08 -11.45 -2.41
CA LEU A 73 4.29 -10.12 -1.87
C LEU A 73 5.78 -9.74 -1.96
N ILE A 74 6.06 -8.44 -2.05
CA ILE A 74 7.44 -7.93 -2.13
C ILE A 74 8.22 -8.26 -0.86
N GLU A 75 9.44 -8.73 -1.05
CA GLU A 75 10.37 -9.02 0.04
C GLU A 75 11.18 -7.77 0.42
N VAL A 76 12.04 -7.92 1.43
CA VAL A 76 12.83 -6.81 2.00
C VAL A 76 13.76 -6.14 0.99
N ASP A 77 14.28 -6.88 0.02
CA ASP A 77 15.16 -6.40 -1.06
C ASP A 77 14.43 -5.48 -2.05
N ARG A 78 13.11 -5.64 -2.16
CA ARG A 78 12.20 -4.81 -2.98
C ARG A 78 11.34 -3.88 -2.12
N SER A 79 11.75 -3.64 -0.88
CA SER A 79 11.07 -2.68 -0.01
C SER A 79 11.03 -1.30 -0.66
N PHE A 80 9.95 -0.56 -0.40
CA PHE A 80 9.80 0.80 -0.91
C PHE A 80 9.34 1.73 0.21
N PHE A 81 9.74 2.99 0.06
CA PHE A 81 9.37 4.08 0.93
C PHE A 81 8.10 4.77 0.39
N LEU A 82 7.20 5.16 1.28
CA LEU A 82 5.95 5.83 0.92
C LEU A 82 5.51 6.83 1.99
N TYR A 83 5.07 8.01 1.55
CA TYR A 83 4.27 8.94 2.34
C TYR A 83 2.78 8.74 2.08
N THR A 84 1.96 8.78 3.13
CA THR A 84 0.51 8.77 3.02
C THR A 84 -0.08 9.77 4.01
N GLN A 85 -0.70 10.83 3.47
CA GLN A 85 -1.47 11.78 4.27
C GLN A 85 -2.77 11.10 4.75
N ARG A 86 -3.11 11.27 6.03
CA ARG A 86 -4.32 10.68 6.63
C ARG A 86 -4.44 9.17 6.37
N ASP A 87 -3.42 8.41 6.74
CA ASP A 87 -3.39 6.98 6.55
C ASP A 87 -4.47 6.26 7.37
N LEU A 88 -5.42 5.64 6.68
CA LEU A 88 -6.53 4.90 7.29
C LEU A 88 -6.08 3.62 8.00
N SER A 89 -4.91 3.07 7.65
CA SER A 89 -4.35 1.92 8.38
C SER A 89 -3.80 2.30 9.76
N MET A 90 -3.51 3.59 9.95
CA MET A 90 -3.14 4.23 11.21
C MET A 90 -4.22 5.22 11.65
N ALA A 91 -5.49 4.88 11.43
CA ALA A 91 -6.62 5.57 12.04
C ALA A 91 -6.91 4.97 13.41
N GLY A 92 -7.19 5.83 14.37
CA GLY A 92 -7.58 5.46 15.72
C GLY A 92 -8.56 6.47 16.32
N SER A 93 -9.07 6.10 17.47
CA SER A 93 -9.81 6.96 18.37
C SER A 93 -9.09 7.00 19.72
N CYS A 94 -9.46 7.98 20.53
CA CYS A 94 -9.04 8.04 21.92
C CYS A 94 -10.23 7.55 22.76
N THR A 95 -10.05 6.43 23.48
CA THR A 95 -11.10 5.87 24.34
C THR A 95 -10.94 6.48 25.75
N ASP A 96 -11.98 7.07 26.30
CA ASP A 96 -11.98 7.72 27.64
C ASP A 96 -10.94 8.85 27.82
N CYS A 97 -10.69 9.63 26.77
CA CYS A 97 -9.70 10.71 26.84
C CYS A 97 -10.33 12.02 27.34
N GLU A 98 -9.79 12.54 28.44
CA GLU A 98 -10.19 13.82 29.02
C GLU A 98 -9.19 14.94 28.62
N ALA A 99 -9.62 16.19 28.80
CA ALA A 99 -8.81 17.37 28.59
C ALA A 99 -7.52 17.31 29.45
N LEU A 100 -6.42 17.82 28.90
CA LEU A 100 -5.06 17.76 29.43
C LEU A 100 -4.97 18.41 30.82
N THR A 101 -5.28 17.66 31.86
CA THR A 101 -5.17 18.07 33.25
C THR A 101 -3.75 17.74 33.73
N SER A 102 -2.89 18.75 33.75
CA SER A 102 -1.50 18.81 34.27
C SER A 102 -0.73 17.49 34.37
N LEU A 103 0.26 17.24 33.51
CA LEU A 103 1.19 16.11 33.66
C LEU A 103 2.26 16.42 34.73
N PRO A 104 2.35 15.68 35.84
CA PRO A 104 3.57 15.62 36.63
C PRO A 104 4.67 14.93 35.82
N GLY A 105 5.92 15.04 36.28
CA GLY A 105 7.09 14.43 35.62
C GLY A 105 6.90 12.98 35.18
N PHE A 106 7.78 12.55 34.27
CA PHE A 106 7.77 11.31 33.48
C PHE A 106 7.17 10.04 34.12
N SER A 107 7.23 9.87 35.44
CA SER A 107 6.55 8.80 36.18
C SER A 107 5.01 8.80 36.07
N ALA A 108 4.39 9.94 35.74
CA ALA A 108 2.94 10.06 35.59
C ALA A 108 2.41 9.72 34.18
N LEU A 109 3.31 9.54 33.20
CA LEU A 109 2.97 8.95 31.90
C LEU A 109 2.65 7.45 31.99
N VAL A 110 2.64 6.86 33.20
CA VAL A 110 2.41 5.42 33.39
C VAL A 110 1.24 5.20 34.37
N GLY A 111 0.05 5.00 33.81
CA GLY A 111 -0.99 4.18 34.47
C GLY A 111 -1.95 4.86 35.45
N HIS A 112 -2.02 6.20 35.52
CA HIS A 112 -3.10 6.85 36.25
C HIS A 112 -4.30 7.13 35.33
N PRO A 113 -5.54 6.77 35.73
CA PRO A 113 -6.73 7.17 34.99
C PRO A 113 -6.81 8.70 34.95
N PRO A 114 -7.40 9.30 33.90
CA PRO A 114 -7.64 10.73 33.85
C PRO A 114 -8.68 11.06 34.92
N THR A 115 -8.23 11.42 36.11
CA THR A 115 -9.10 11.81 37.21
C THR A 115 -8.42 13.00 37.84
N GLU A 116 -9.08 14.15 37.79
CA GLU A 116 -8.53 15.44 38.24
C GLU A 116 -7.90 15.36 39.64
N SER A 117 -8.47 14.55 40.54
CA SER A 117 -7.96 14.34 41.90
C SER A 117 -6.62 13.61 42.01
N LEU A 118 -6.13 13.01 40.92
CA LEU A 118 -4.82 12.36 40.85
C LEU A 118 -3.71 13.31 40.40
N TYR A 119 -4.05 14.55 40.04
CA TYR A 119 -3.12 15.54 39.54
C TYR A 119 -2.85 16.64 40.58
N ASP A 120 -1.59 17.06 40.67
CA ASP A 120 -1.16 18.13 41.56
C ASP A 120 -0.91 19.43 40.78
N PHE A 121 -1.98 20.21 40.62
CA PHE A 121 -1.94 21.52 39.98
C PHE A 121 -1.23 22.60 40.80
N SER A 122 -0.87 22.33 42.07
CA SER A 122 -0.20 23.32 42.93
C SER A 122 1.20 23.70 42.43
N THR A 123 1.76 22.89 41.54
CA THR A 123 3.06 23.10 40.91
C THR A 123 3.02 24.02 39.68
N LEU A 124 1.83 24.36 39.18
CA LEU A 124 1.67 25.23 38.01
C LEU A 124 1.89 26.71 38.36
N SER A 125 2.57 27.44 37.49
CA SER A 125 2.68 28.89 37.59
C SER A 125 1.35 29.57 37.25
N GLY A 126 1.14 30.80 37.73
CA GLY A 126 -0.04 31.59 37.35
C GLY A 126 -0.13 31.83 35.84
N GLU A 127 1.01 31.92 35.15
CA GLU A 127 1.09 32.00 33.68
C GLU A 127 0.61 30.70 33.02
N ALA A 128 0.98 29.53 33.55
CA ALA A 128 0.52 28.25 33.03
C ALA A 128 -1.00 28.06 33.22
N ILE A 129 -1.57 28.55 34.33
CA ILE A 129 -3.02 28.52 34.56
C ILE A 129 -3.74 29.44 33.57
N ALA A 130 -3.25 30.68 33.38
CA ALA A 130 -3.84 31.62 32.43
C ALA A 130 -3.80 31.10 30.99
N LEU A 131 -2.69 30.46 30.59
CA LEU A 131 -2.58 29.79 29.30
C LEU A 131 -3.61 28.66 29.15
N GLY A 132 -3.85 27.87 30.21
CA GLY A 132 -4.88 26.85 30.20
C GLY A 132 -6.28 27.42 29.94
N GLU A 133 -6.64 28.53 30.60
CA GLU A 133 -7.91 29.22 30.36
C GLU A 133 -8.03 29.76 28.93
N GLU A 134 -6.93 30.23 28.33
CA GLU A 134 -6.92 30.70 26.95
C GLU A 134 -7.19 29.55 25.95
N LEU A 135 -6.52 28.42 26.14
CA LEU A 135 -6.71 27.22 25.31
C LEU A 135 -8.13 26.65 25.40
N ASP A 136 -8.73 26.66 26.60
CA ASP A 136 -10.12 26.24 26.79
C ASP A 136 -11.11 27.13 26.03
N ASN A 137 -10.80 28.43 25.91
CA ASN A 137 -11.64 29.40 25.21
C ASN A 137 -11.45 29.41 23.69
N SER A 138 -10.28 29.00 23.18
CA SER A 138 -9.97 29.02 21.75
C SER A 138 -10.45 27.80 20.97
N GLY A 139 -10.93 26.77 21.68
CA GLY A 139 -11.33 25.51 21.08
C GLY A 139 -10.16 24.58 20.77
N ALA A 140 -9.03 24.76 21.45
CA ALA A 140 -7.91 23.84 21.39
C ALA A 140 -8.35 22.41 21.77
N ILE A 141 -7.77 21.42 21.09
CA ILE A 141 -8.06 20.01 21.35
C ILE A 141 -6.97 19.46 22.26
N CYS A 142 -7.32 19.26 23.53
CA CYS A 142 -6.45 18.67 24.54
C CYS A 142 -6.90 17.24 24.83
N GLN A 143 -6.00 16.27 24.72
CA GLN A 143 -6.29 14.86 25.01
C GLN A 143 -5.14 14.21 25.76
N SER A 144 -5.46 13.41 26.77
CA SER A 144 -4.52 12.50 27.40
C SER A 144 -5.17 11.13 27.59
N GLY A 145 -4.40 10.06 27.41
CA GLY A 145 -4.89 8.71 27.62
C GLY A 145 -4.07 7.63 26.94
N ILE A 146 -4.63 6.42 26.92
CA ILE A 146 -4.09 5.31 26.14
C ILE A 146 -4.77 5.37 24.78
N ASN A 147 -4.00 5.64 23.74
CA ASN A 147 -4.52 5.60 22.38
C ASN A 147 -4.89 4.17 21.99
N ASP A 148 -5.60 4.01 20.86
CA ASP A 148 -5.94 2.67 20.38
C ASP A 148 -4.69 1.79 20.29
N TRP A 149 -3.52 2.34 19.90
CA TRP A 149 -2.20 1.66 19.82
C TRP A 149 -1.64 1.15 21.14
N GLY A 150 -2.33 1.35 22.26
CA GLY A 150 -1.88 0.91 23.58
C GLY A 150 -0.73 1.75 24.12
N ALA A 151 -0.40 2.85 23.43
CA ALA A 151 0.61 3.80 23.86
C ALA A 151 -0.06 4.93 24.64
N ILE A 152 0.59 5.33 25.72
CA ILE A 152 0.14 6.48 26.49
C ILE A 152 0.57 7.72 25.72
N THR A 153 -0.41 8.56 25.42
CA THR A 153 -0.24 9.76 24.61
C THR A 153 -0.90 10.95 25.25
N SER A 154 -0.23 12.09 25.16
CA SER A 154 -0.82 13.39 25.42
C SER A 154 -0.69 14.24 24.16
N ILE A 155 -1.81 14.80 23.74
CA ILE A 155 -1.97 15.53 22.48
C ILE A 155 -2.57 16.89 22.80
N LEU A 156 -1.96 17.94 22.28
CA LEU A 156 -2.54 19.26 22.16
C LEU A 156 -2.57 19.60 20.69
N THR A 157 -3.73 19.99 20.14
CA THR A 157 -3.84 20.58 18.80
C THR A 157 -4.45 21.97 18.92
N ALA A 158 -3.77 22.99 18.43
CA ALA A 158 -4.17 24.38 18.54
C ALA A 158 -3.61 25.20 17.35
N THR A 159 -3.81 26.52 17.36
CA THR A 159 -3.16 27.40 16.39
C THR A 159 -1.63 27.39 16.58
N PRO A 160 -0.84 27.73 15.54
CA PRO A 160 0.63 27.77 15.66
C PRO A 160 1.12 28.64 16.83
N GLN A 161 0.46 29.78 17.06
CA GLN A 161 0.84 30.72 18.13
C GLN A 161 0.61 30.12 19.51
N GLU A 162 -0.55 29.52 19.75
CA GLU A 162 -0.87 28.88 21.02
C GLU A 162 0.07 27.72 21.35
N VAL A 163 0.44 26.91 20.33
CA VAL A 163 1.43 25.84 20.49
C VAL A 163 2.80 26.40 20.89
N LEU A 164 3.21 27.52 20.28
CA LEU A 164 4.46 28.19 20.62
C LEU A 164 4.46 28.73 22.05
N ASP A 165 3.34 29.29 22.49
CA ASP A 165 3.15 29.80 23.84
C ASP A 165 3.21 28.67 24.87
N VAL A 166 2.62 27.51 24.59
CA VAL A 166 2.73 26.30 25.42
C VAL A 166 4.17 25.85 25.58
N ILE A 167 4.94 25.80 24.49
CA ILE A 167 6.36 25.41 24.53
C ILE A 167 7.16 26.36 25.42
N ARG A 168 6.91 27.67 25.30
CA ARG A 168 7.64 28.71 26.05
C ARG A 168 7.25 28.77 27.52
N VAL A 169 5.95 28.78 27.84
CA VAL A 169 5.43 28.90 29.21
C VAL A 169 5.71 27.64 30.02
N LEU A 170 5.55 26.45 29.43
CA LEU A 170 5.85 25.18 30.11
C LEU A 170 7.32 24.76 29.99
N ASN A 171 8.14 25.54 29.27
CA ASN A 171 9.57 25.28 29.06
C ASN A 171 9.83 23.85 28.52
N LEU A 172 9.09 23.45 27.49
CA LEU A 172 9.18 22.12 26.91
C LEU A 172 10.49 21.94 26.13
N ASN A 173 11.12 20.77 26.28
CA ASN A 173 12.37 20.45 25.60
C ASN A 173 12.12 20.03 24.13
N VAL A 174 11.86 21.00 23.24
CA VAL A 174 11.59 20.79 21.81
C VAL A 174 12.83 21.07 20.95
N PRO A 175 13.12 20.29 19.88
CA PRO A 175 14.27 20.52 19.01
C PRO A 175 14.31 21.95 18.45
N PRO A 176 15.46 22.63 18.44
CA PRO A 176 15.56 24.02 17.96
C PRO A 176 15.09 24.18 16.52
N GLN A 177 15.35 23.16 15.70
CA GLN A 177 14.83 23.07 14.34
C GLN A 177 13.30 23.12 14.31
N THR A 178 12.63 22.32 15.13
CA THR A 178 11.17 22.28 15.21
C THR A 178 10.59 23.59 15.77
N VAL A 179 11.28 24.23 16.72
CA VAL A 179 10.89 25.57 17.21
C VAL A 179 10.97 26.60 16.08
N GLN A 180 12.05 26.60 15.30
CA GLN A 180 12.21 27.48 14.13
C GLN A 180 11.13 27.20 13.06
N GLU A 181 10.79 25.93 12.83
CA GLU A 181 9.69 25.55 11.93
C GLU A 181 8.35 26.11 12.40
N LEU A 182 8.08 26.04 13.70
CA LEU A 182 6.84 26.55 14.30
C LEU A 182 6.78 28.09 14.27
N GLU A 183 7.88 28.79 14.56
CA GLU A 183 7.95 30.25 14.47
C GLU A 183 7.64 30.74 13.07
N LEU A 184 8.20 30.11 12.03
CA LEU A 184 7.85 30.41 10.64
C LEU A 184 6.41 30.01 10.29
N GLY A 185 5.87 28.97 10.94
CA GLY A 185 4.46 28.57 10.83
C GLY A 185 3.50 29.61 11.42
N VAL A 186 3.93 30.33 12.46
CA VAL A 186 3.21 31.49 13.01
C VAL A 186 3.27 32.67 12.03
N GLU A 187 4.47 33.01 11.54
CA GLU A 187 4.67 34.14 10.62
C GLU A 187 3.89 33.98 9.31
N HIS A 188 3.78 32.75 8.79
CA HIS A 188 3.11 32.44 7.53
C HIS A 188 1.77 31.71 7.71
N ALA A 189 1.09 31.89 8.85
CA ALA A 189 -0.17 31.20 9.15
C ALA A 189 -1.26 31.41 8.08
N ASP A 190 -1.23 32.55 7.37
CA ASP A 190 -2.16 32.87 6.29
C ASP A 190 -1.83 32.16 4.95
N GLU A 191 -0.57 31.74 4.75
CA GLU A 191 -0.13 31.08 3.50
C GLU A 191 -0.48 29.59 3.49
N CYS A 192 -0.32 28.92 4.64
CA CYS A 192 -0.64 27.50 4.80
C CYS A 192 -1.48 27.29 6.07
N VAL A 193 -2.80 27.36 5.91
CA VAL A 193 -3.75 27.29 7.04
C VAL A 193 -3.81 25.87 7.62
N THR A 194 -3.07 25.67 8.71
CA THR A 194 -2.99 24.42 9.46
C THR A 194 -2.98 24.68 10.95
N ASN A 195 -3.59 23.78 11.72
CA ASN A 195 -3.30 23.67 13.13
C ASN A 195 -1.94 22.99 13.31
N TRP A 196 -1.38 23.17 14.50
CA TRP A 196 -0.18 22.49 14.96
C TRP A 196 -0.50 21.64 16.17
N SER A 197 0.27 20.58 16.34
CA SER A 197 0.08 19.64 17.43
C SER A 197 1.37 19.40 18.19
N ILE A 198 1.23 19.24 19.51
CA ILE A 198 2.24 18.65 20.39
C ILE A 198 1.78 17.23 20.69
N LEU A 199 2.66 16.25 20.46
CA LEU A 199 2.47 14.86 20.84
C LEU A 199 3.56 14.45 21.82
N ALA A 200 3.19 14.15 23.06
CA ALA A 200 4.05 13.47 24.02
C ALA A 200 3.71 11.97 24.03
N ILE A 201 4.70 11.11 23.78
CA ILE A 201 4.50 9.66 23.65
C ILE A 201 5.78 8.89 23.97
N VAL A 202 5.63 7.66 24.46
CA VAL A 202 6.75 6.74 24.69
C VAL A 202 7.25 6.15 23.36
N ARG A 203 8.55 6.28 23.11
CA ARG A 203 9.25 5.76 21.93
C ARG A 203 10.32 4.75 22.29
N LEU A 204 10.68 3.92 21.32
CA LEU A 204 11.76 2.95 21.45
C LEU A 204 13.09 3.58 21.04
N PHE A 205 14.09 3.44 21.90
CA PHE A 205 15.46 3.86 21.67
C PHE A 205 16.39 2.66 21.69
N TYR A 206 17.38 2.68 20.80
CA TYR A 206 18.43 1.69 20.69
C TYR A 206 19.70 2.31 21.28
N PHE A 207 20.40 1.57 22.12
CA PHE A 207 21.65 2.05 22.73
C PHE A 207 22.74 0.99 22.62
N PRO A 208 24.00 1.35 22.33
CA PRO A 208 25.11 0.41 22.36
C PRO A 208 25.29 -0.16 23.77
N THR A 209 25.31 -1.49 23.91
CA THR A 209 25.46 -2.15 25.23
C THR A 209 26.88 -2.09 25.77
N SER A 210 27.89 -2.01 24.90
CA SER A 210 29.25 -1.63 25.26
C SER A 210 29.97 -1.05 24.04
N LEU A 211 31.02 -0.27 24.27
CA LEU A 211 31.87 0.28 23.19
C LEU A 211 32.65 -0.80 22.43
N SER A 212 32.76 -2.00 23.00
CA SER A 212 33.51 -3.14 22.44
C SER A 212 32.62 -4.17 21.72
N THR A 213 31.32 -4.20 22.05
CA THR A 213 30.35 -5.14 21.50
C THR A 213 29.48 -4.43 20.48
N ARG A 214 29.21 -5.11 19.38
CA ARG A 214 28.38 -4.60 18.27
C ARG A 214 26.88 -4.77 18.53
N GLU A 215 26.49 -4.89 19.81
CA GLU A 215 25.15 -5.26 20.23
C GLU A 215 24.39 -4.03 20.77
N PHE A 216 23.17 -3.84 20.28
CA PHE A 216 22.28 -2.77 20.72
C PHE A 216 21.22 -3.30 21.68
N GLY A 217 21.13 -2.66 22.83
CA GLY A 217 20.02 -2.79 23.77
C GLY A 217 18.85 -1.94 23.33
N LYS A 218 17.71 -2.14 23.98
CA LYS A 218 16.46 -1.42 23.71
C LYS A 218 15.91 -0.84 25.00
N ILE A 219 15.49 0.42 24.97
CA ILE A 219 14.84 1.10 26.09
C ILE A 219 13.65 1.91 25.57
N SER A 220 12.60 1.99 26.37
CA SER A 220 11.47 2.87 26.10
C SER A 220 11.64 4.17 26.89
N ALA A 221 11.62 5.30 26.21
CA ALA A 221 11.70 6.63 26.80
C ALA A 221 10.74 7.56 26.07
N GLY A 222 10.28 8.62 26.71
CA GLY A 222 9.26 9.48 26.11
C GLY A 222 9.90 10.62 25.34
N ALA A 223 9.22 10.97 24.27
CA ALA A 223 9.60 12.02 23.35
C ALA A 223 8.44 13.00 23.19
N ILE A 224 8.79 14.24 22.87
CA ILE A 224 7.85 15.29 22.53
C ILE A 224 8.10 15.67 21.08
N ASN A 225 7.03 15.58 20.29
CA ASN A 225 7.06 15.82 18.86
C ASN A 225 6.11 16.99 18.57
N VAL A 226 6.55 17.95 17.76
CA VAL A 226 5.75 19.11 17.38
C VAL A 226 5.71 19.20 15.85
N PHE A 227 4.51 19.36 15.30
CA PHE A 227 4.31 19.29 13.85
C PHE A 227 3.02 19.99 13.41
N PRO A 228 2.94 20.43 12.14
CA PRO A 228 1.67 20.82 11.54
C PRO A 228 0.79 19.59 11.24
N GLU A 229 -0.53 19.72 11.34
CA GLU A 229 -1.45 18.65 10.93
C GLU A 229 -1.30 18.30 9.44
N TYR A 230 -1.02 19.29 8.58
CA TYR A 230 -0.67 19.06 7.18
C TYR A 230 0.85 19.15 6.97
N SER A 231 1.50 18.02 6.70
CA SER A 231 2.96 17.93 6.54
C SER A 231 3.53 18.82 5.43
N GLU A 232 2.72 19.17 4.43
CA GLU A 232 3.11 20.10 3.37
C GLU A 232 3.23 21.57 3.82
N CYS A 233 2.65 21.92 4.98
CA CYS A 233 2.80 23.23 5.60
C CYS A 233 4.09 23.36 6.43
N ARG A 234 4.88 22.29 6.57
CA ARG A 234 6.14 22.37 7.30
C ARG A 234 7.16 23.18 6.48
N PRO A 235 7.70 24.30 7.01
CA PRO A 235 8.74 25.06 6.32
C PRO A 235 10.09 24.33 6.39
N GLU A 236 10.91 24.52 5.37
CA GLU A 236 12.30 24.05 5.39
C GLU A 236 13.18 25.04 6.16
N VAL A 237 13.86 24.55 7.20
CA VAL A 237 14.74 25.39 8.02
C VAL A 237 16.11 24.73 8.20
N THR A 238 17.12 25.56 8.41
CA THR A 238 18.46 25.13 8.81
C THR A 238 18.83 25.86 10.09
N VAL A 239 19.16 25.10 11.14
CA VAL A 239 19.55 25.68 12.45
C VAL A 239 20.94 25.20 12.82
N ASP A 240 21.84 26.15 13.07
CA ASP A 240 23.16 25.90 13.63
C ASP A 240 23.12 26.07 15.15
N VAL A 241 23.16 24.94 15.85
CA VAL A 241 23.24 24.86 17.30
C VAL A 241 24.59 24.26 17.59
N GLY A 242 25.51 25.08 18.12
CA GLY A 242 26.89 24.67 18.39
C GLY A 242 26.95 23.34 19.15
N SER A 243 28.04 22.60 18.97
CA SER A 243 28.22 21.28 19.56
C SER A 243 29.38 21.26 20.57
N LYS A 244 29.31 20.35 21.54
CA LYS A 244 30.41 20.06 22.47
C LYS A 244 30.61 18.56 22.63
N LEU A 245 31.87 18.16 22.74
CA LEU A 245 32.26 16.77 23.01
C LEU A 245 31.88 16.38 24.44
N VAL A 246 31.19 15.25 24.60
CA VAL A 246 30.85 14.69 25.93
C VAL A 246 31.46 13.33 26.20
N HIS A 247 31.75 12.56 25.15
CA HIS A 247 32.36 11.25 25.30
C HIS A 247 33.30 10.99 24.13
N SER A 248 34.55 10.61 24.40
CA SER A 248 35.48 10.20 23.34
C SER A 248 35.27 8.73 23.03
N THR A 249 35.28 8.38 21.76
CA THR A 249 35.11 7.00 21.28
C THR A 249 36.44 6.32 20.96
N ASP A 250 37.58 6.97 21.23
CA ASP A 250 38.93 6.44 21.00
C ASP A 250 39.16 5.85 19.59
N GLY A 251 38.52 6.41 18.56
CA GLY A 251 38.63 5.94 17.17
C GLY A 251 37.56 4.92 16.77
N VAL A 252 36.65 4.54 17.66
CA VAL A 252 35.57 3.57 17.39
C VAL A 252 34.36 4.28 16.79
N ASP A 253 33.93 3.81 15.62
CA ASP A 253 32.66 4.21 15.02
C ASP A 253 31.49 3.38 15.59
N LEU A 254 30.67 4.01 16.44
CA LEU A 254 29.52 3.39 17.11
C LEU A 254 28.43 2.93 16.13
N PHE A 255 28.39 3.49 14.93
CA PHE A 255 27.37 3.20 13.93
C PHE A 255 27.86 2.30 12.79
N ALA A 256 29.12 1.85 12.82
CA ALA A 256 29.68 0.92 11.83
C ALA A 256 28.87 -0.38 11.69
N THR A 257 28.24 -0.84 12.79
CA THR A 257 27.33 -1.99 12.80
C THR A 257 25.95 -1.63 13.33
N ALA A 258 25.48 -0.41 13.03
CA ALA A 258 24.12 0.00 13.34
C ALA A 258 23.11 -1.02 12.77
N PRO A 259 22.09 -1.43 13.54
CA PRO A 259 21.01 -2.26 13.05
C PRO A 259 20.36 -1.62 11.83
N ASP A 260 19.95 -2.44 10.85
CA ASP A 260 19.41 -1.94 9.58
C ASP A 260 18.16 -1.07 9.76
N ALA A 261 17.40 -1.29 10.84
CA ALA A 261 16.28 -0.42 11.22
C ALA A 261 16.70 1.05 11.40
N LEU A 262 17.87 1.32 11.99
CA LEU A 262 18.37 2.69 12.20
C LEU A 262 18.87 3.35 10.91
N LYS A 263 18.84 2.67 9.76
CA LYS A 263 19.30 3.21 8.47
C LYS A 263 18.13 3.65 7.57
N LEU A 264 16.89 3.44 8.02
CA LEU A 264 15.69 3.61 7.21
C LEU A 264 15.23 5.06 7.08
N PHE A 265 15.58 5.93 8.04
CA PHE A 265 14.99 7.26 8.19
C PHE A 265 16.05 8.34 8.42
N PRO A 266 15.74 9.61 8.13
CA PRO A 266 16.66 10.71 8.35
C PRO A 266 16.78 11.04 9.85
N TYR A 267 17.99 11.36 10.29
CA TYR A 267 18.29 11.79 11.66
C TYR A 267 18.70 13.27 11.71
N SER A 268 18.50 13.92 12.86
CA SER A 268 18.86 15.32 13.09
C SER A 268 20.34 15.54 13.45
N PHE A 269 21.17 14.50 13.37
CA PHE A 269 22.58 14.51 13.74
C PHE A 269 23.44 13.87 12.65
N THR A 270 24.70 14.29 12.59
CA THR A 270 25.67 13.75 11.63
C THR A 270 26.25 12.44 12.15
N SER A 271 26.33 11.41 11.30
CA SER A 271 26.95 10.13 11.65
C SER A 271 27.53 9.40 10.44
N SER A 272 28.11 8.22 10.67
CA SER A 272 28.55 7.31 9.62
C SER A 272 27.41 6.51 8.96
N MET A 273 26.18 6.60 9.47
CA MET A 273 25.02 5.95 8.85
C MET A 273 24.72 6.57 7.48
N PRO A 274 24.14 5.79 6.53
CA PRO A 274 23.75 6.33 5.23
C PRO A 274 22.80 7.52 5.39
N ALA A 275 23.13 8.63 4.73
CA ALA A 275 22.27 9.81 4.74
C ALA A 275 20.96 9.52 3.98
N GLN A 276 19.84 9.73 4.65
CA GLN A 276 18.51 9.67 4.04
C GLN A 276 17.99 11.08 3.75
N SER A 277 17.32 11.25 2.62
CA SER A 277 16.68 12.52 2.28
C SER A 277 15.48 12.77 3.17
N ARG A 278 15.36 14.00 3.68
CA ARG A 278 14.16 14.48 4.37
C ARG A 278 13.02 14.81 3.39
N VAL A 279 13.36 15.14 2.15
CA VAL A 279 12.39 15.49 1.11
C VAL A 279 11.82 14.22 0.51
N VAL A 280 10.49 14.09 0.57
CA VAL A 280 9.75 12.90 0.14
C VAL A 280 8.74 13.29 -0.93
N ALA A 281 8.61 12.45 -1.97
CA ALA A 281 7.56 12.61 -2.97
C ALA A 281 6.17 12.38 -2.35
N ALA A 282 5.26 13.31 -2.58
CA ALA A 282 3.89 13.27 -2.08
C ALA A 282 2.89 13.36 -3.22
N SER A 283 1.70 12.80 -2.98
CA SER A 283 0.55 12.91 -3.88
C SER A 283 -0.72 13.04 -3.06
N GLN A 284 -1.75 13.67 -3.62
CA GLN A 284 -3.07 13.83 -2.98
C GLN A 284 -3.01 14.58 -1.63
N THR A 285 -2.08 15.53 -1.48
CA THR A 285 -2.04 16.40 -0.31
C THR A 285 -3.18 17.44 -0.33
N LYS A 286 -3.42 18.16 0.77
CA LYS A 286 -4.54 19.11 0.88
C LYS A 286 -4.36 20.31 -0.06
N TYR A 287 -3.15 20.83 -0.16
CA TYR A 287 -2.79 21.99 -0.97
C TYR A 287 -2.10 21.62 -2.29
N GLY A 288 -1.98 20.32 -2.60
CA GLY A 288 -1.47 19.84 -3.89
C GLY A 288 0.06 19.86 -4.03
N ALA A 289 0.81 19.91 -2.92
CA ALA A 289 2.24 19.75 -2.91
C ALA A 289 2.68 18.41 -3.53
N THR A 290 3.75 18.45 -4.33
CA THR A 290 4.36 17.27 -4.96
C THR A 290 5.45 16.64 -4.09
N THR A 291 5.88 17.35 -3.05
CA THR A 291 6.87 16.92 -2.07
C THR A 291 6.51 17.42 -0.69
N VAL A 292 6.87 16.66 0.34
CA VAL A 292 6.73 17.04 1.77
C VAL A 292 8.04 16.79 2.50
N LEU A 293 8.19 17.40 3.68
CA LEU A 293 9.35 17.23 4.55
C LEU A 293 9.03 16.23 5.66
N GLU A 294 9.68 15.07 5.61
CA GLU A 294 9.64 14.07 6.67
C GLU A 294 10.29 14.59 7.97
N PRO A 295 9.77 14.28 9.16
CA PRO A 295 10.44 14.65 10.41
C PRO A 295 11.74 13.86 10.62
N GLN A 296 12.74 14.49 11.24
CA GLN A 296 14.02 13.83 11.53
C GLN A 296 13.98 13.16 12.90
N MET A 297 14.43 11.91 12.96
CA MET A 297 14.58 11.19 14.22
C MET A 297 15.77 11.74 15.02
N HIS A 298 15.71 11.57 16.34
CA HIS A 298 16.69 12.15 17.26
C HIS A 298 17.55 11.10 17.95
N ALA A 299 18.68 11.56 18.51
CA ALA A 299 19.46 10.78 19.46
C ALA A 299 19.80 11.66 20.66
N TYR A 300 19.99 11.01 21.80
CA TYR A 300 20.21 11.65 23.08
C TYR A 300 21.41 11.00 23.80
N TYR A 301 22.15 11.82 24.53
CA TYR A 301 23.16 11.38 25.47
C TYR A 301 22.97 12.17 26.76
N GLY A 302 22.65 11.48 27.86
CA GLY A 302 22.48 12.15 29.15
C GLY A 302 21.42 13.26 29.14
N ASP A 303 20.26 12.99 28.51
CA ASP A 303 19.14 13.94 28.30
C ASP A 303 19.41 15.08 27.29
N CYS A 304 20.61 15.15 26.72
CA CYS A 304 20.97 16.16 25.73
C CYS A 304 20.87 15.63 24.31
N ARG A 305 20.36 16.44 23.38
CA ARG A 305 20.31 16.06 21.96
C ARG A 305 21.72 15.95 21.39
N VAL A 306 21.92 14.87 20.65
CA VAL A 306 23.14 14.60 19.91
C VAL A 306 23.13 15.40 18.61
N ARG A 307 24.30 15.94 18.23
CA ARG A 307 24.51 16.70 17.00
C ARG A 307 25.46 16.00 16.05
N GLU A 308 26.41 15.24 16.59
CA GLU A 308 27.37 14.46 15.80
C GLU A 308 27.83 13.23 16.58
N VAL A 309 27.97 12.12 15.86
CA VAL A 309 28.63 10.90 16.35
C VAL A 309 29.59 10.42 15.28
N ASN A 310 30.87 10.36 15.62
CA ASN A 310 31.91 9.95 14.71
C ASN A 310 32.97 9.13 15.46
N ALA A 311 34.09 8.84 14.79
CA ALA A 311 35.20 8.11 15.39
C ALA A 311 35.96 8.90 16.47
N THR A 312 35.77 10.22 16.60
CA THR A 312 36.42 11.03 17.64
C THR A 312 35.59 11.12 18.91
N GLY A 313 34.26 11.10 18.79
CA GLY A 313 33.37 11.05 19.96
C GLY A 313 31.89 11.28 19.67
N ILE A 314 31.15 11.42 20.77
CA ILE A 314 29.75 11.82 20.82
C ILE A 314 29.70 13.30 21.18
N TYR A 315 29.01 14.08 20.34
CA TYR A 315 28.83 15.52 20.50
C TYR A 315 27.36 15.86 20.72
N ILE A 316 27.08 16.67 21.73
CA ILE A 316 25.73 17.17 22.06
C ILE A 316 25.64 18.68 21.87
N GLU A 317 24.44 19.24 21.98
CA GLU A 317 24.21 20.69 22.01
C GLU A 317 25.06 21.40 23.08
N SER A 318 25.69 22.52 22.71
CA SER A 318 26.65 23.23 23.57
C SER A 318 26.02 23.75 24.87
N SER A 319 24.75 24.18 24.80
CA SER A 319 23.97 24.73 25.92
C SER A 319 23.45 23.69 26.91
N CYS A 320 23.44 22.41 26.55
CA CYS A 320 22.80 21.36 27.36
C CYS A 320 23.75 20.78 28.41
N ASN A 321 23.29 20.61 29.64
CA ASN A 321 24.08 19.97 30.70
C ASN A 321 23.64 18.51 30.87
N VAL A 322 24.62 17.60 30.90
CA VAL A 322 24.40 16.16 31.02
C VAL A 322 23.77 15.82 32.36
N SER A 323 22.68 15.06 32.33
CA SER A 323 22.03 14.50 33.51
C SER A 323 22.72 13.20 33.93
N GLU A 324 23.21 13.15 35.18
CA GLU A 324 23.82 11.94 35.77
C GLU A 324 22.88 10.72 35.72
N HIS A 325 21.57 10.94 35.82
CA HIS A 325 20.58 9.87 35.74
C HIS A 325 20.60 9.15 34.38
N TRP A 326 20.66 9.94 33.30
CA TRP A 326 20.58 9.44 31.93
C TRP A 326 21.94 9.08 31.33
N GLU A 327 23.04 9.58 31.91
CA GLU A 327 24.40 9.32 31.44
C GLU A 327 24.72 7.81 31.39
N SER A 328 24.19 7.03 32.33
CA SER A 328 24.41 5.58 32.42
C SER A 328 23.91 4.78 31.20
N TYR A 329 22.93 5.30 30.45
CA TYR A 329 22.42 4.67 29.23
C TYR A 329 23.27 4.98 27.99
N GLY A 330 24.22 5.91 28.10
CA GLY A 330 25.09 6.33 27.01
C GLY A 330 24.31 6.94 25.84
N LEU A 331 24.70 6.57 24.61
CA LEU A 331 24.07 7.02 23.38
C LEU A 331 22.74 6.30 23.15
N MET A 332 21.63 7.01 23.23
CA MET A 332 20.29 6.53 22.93
C MET A 332 19.82 7.06 21.59
N VAL A 333 19.54 6.18 20.64
CA VAL A 333 19.16 6.53 19.26
C VAL A 333 17.72 6.12 19.04
N GLN A 334 16.87 7.07 18.68
CA GLN A 334 15.47 6.77 18.40
C GLN A 334 15.38 5.76 17.25
N ALA A 335 14.53 4.76 17.41
CA ALA A 335 14.38 3.67 16.46
C ALA A 335 12.99 3.68 15.83
N PRO A 336 12.87 3.30 14.54
CA PRO A 336 11.57 3.23 13.91
C PRO A 336 10.70 2.14 14.52
N GLU A 337 9.39 2.32 14.40
CA GLU A 337 8.40 1.39 14.91
C GLU A 337 7.92 0.47 13.80
N ASN A 338 8.03 -0.84 14.04
CA ASN A 338 7.47 -1.84 13.14
C ASN A 338 6.04 -2.17 13.59
N VAL A 339 5.04 -1.70 12.85
CA VAL A 339 3.64 -2.04 13.09
C VAL A 339 3.17 -2.97 11.97
N PRO A 340 3.26 -4.30 12.16
CA PRO A 340 2.90 -5.25 11.12
C PRO A 340 1.38 -5.30 10.90
N LEU A 341 0.97 -5.45 9.65
CA LEU A 341 -0.41 -5.76 9.27
C LEU A 341 -0.47 -7.23 8.87
N CYS A 342 -0.94 -8.08 9.79
CA CYS A 342 -0.96 -9.52 9.62
C CYS A 342 -2.33 -10.04 9.18
N SER A 343 -2.36 -10.89 8.17
CA SER A 343 -3.54 -11.71 7.85
C SER A 343 -3.83 -12.73 8.97
N THR A 344 -5.05 -13.27 8.99
CA THR A 344 -5.43 -14.38 9.89
C THR A 344 -4.60 -15.65 9.65
N GLY A 345 -4.05 -15.82 8.43
CA GLY A 345 -3.14 -16.91 8.07
C GLY A 345 -1.70 -16.75 8.56
N GLY A 346 -1.38 -15.64 9.25
CA GLY A 346 -0.06 -15.40 9.85
C GLY A 346 0.95 -14.69 8.95
N VAL A 347 0.60 -14.39 7.69
CA VAL A 347 1.46 -13.61 6.78
C VAL A 347 1.30 -12.12 7.09
N CYS A 348 2.41 -11.41 7.29
CA CYS A 348 2.41 -10.01 7.66
C CYS A 348 3.07 -9.10 6.62
N ILE A 349 2.49 -7.91 6.46
CA ILE A 349 3.18 -6.75 5.89
C ILE A 349 3.90 -6.04 7.03
N ARG A 350 5.23 -5.96 6.96
CA ARG A 350 6.07 -5.20 7.88
C ARG A 350 6.05 -3.73 7.45
N ASN A 351 5.57 -2.86 8.33
CA ASN A 351 5.60 -1.42 8.12
C ASN A 351 6.52 -0.82 9.17
N TYR A 352 7.70 -0.38 8.73
CA TYR A 352 8.56 0.44 9.57
C TYR A 352 8.12 1.88 9.38
N PHE A 353 7.64 2.51 10.44
CA PHE A 353 7.22 3.90 10.46
C PHE A 353 8.32 4.76 11.08
N ASN A 354 8.47 5.96 10.55
CA ASN A 354 9.15 7.01 11.28
C ASN A 354 8.37 7.28 12.57
N THR A 355 9.03 7.22 13.72
CA THR A 355 8.39 7.39 15.03
C THR A 355 8.06 8.83 15.36
N GLU A 356 8.49 9.78 14.55
CA GLU A 356 7.98 11.14 14.60
C GLU A 356 6.57 11.19 13.97
N TRP A 357 5.61 10.49 14.59
CA TRP A 357 4.24 10.42 14.11
C TRP A 357 3.62 11.82 14.05
N GLU A 358 3.09 12.16 12.90
CA GLU A 358 2.34 13.40 12.68
C GLU A 358 0.87 13.03 12.60
N LEU A 359 0.04 13.60 13.48
CA LEU A 359 -1.38 13.29 13.56
C LEU A 359 -2.25 14.44 13.08
N MET A 360 -3.43 14.07 12.60
CA MET A 360 -4.55 14.93 12.28
C MET A 360 -5.71 14.57 13.19
N THR A 361 -6.29 15.58 13.82
CA THR A 361 -7.45 15.45 14.68
C THR A 361 -8.72 15.88 13.94
N ASN A 362 -9.80 15.12 14.11
CA ASN A 362 -11.13 15.52 13.67
C ASN A 362 -12.14 15.22 14.76
N ILE A 363 -12.92 16.22 15.15
CA ILE A 363 -14.00 16.04 16.13
C ILE A 363 -15.17 15.36 15.41
N LEU A 364 -15.47 14.11 15.76
CA LEU A 364 -16.70 13.44 15.36
C LEU A 364 -17.74 13.67 16.46
N SER A 365 -18.65 14.62 16.24
CA SER A 365 -19.82 14.78 17.10
C SER A 365 -20.94 13.86 16.64
N THR A 366 -21.37 12.97 17.55
CA THR A 366 -22.64 12.24 17.40
C THR A 366 -23.53 12.61 18.58
N GLU A 367 -24.86 12.44 18.45
CA GLU A 367 -25.85 12.78 19.48
C GLU A 367 -25.60 12.12 20.86
N LYS A 368 -24.71 11.13 20.96
CA LYS A 368 -24.39 10.38 22.19
C LYS A 368 -22.98 10.58 22.74
N SER A 369 -22.03 11.10 21.97
CA SER A 369 -20.65 11.36 22.41
C SER A 369 -19.88 12.21 21.41
N THR A 370 -19.02 13.09 21.92
CA THR A 370 -17.93 13.72 21.18
C THR A 370 -16.71 12.80 21.23
N SER A 371 -16.42 12.12 20.12
CA SER A 371 -15.20 11.31 19.98
C SER A 371 -14.26 12.00 19.00
N THR A 372 -13.00 12.16 19.35
CA THR A 372 -12.01 12.67 18.39
C THR A 372 -11.42 11.52 17.61
N ALA A 373 -11.55 11.58 16.28
CA ALA A 373 -10.84 10.70 15.38
C ALA A 373 -9.42 11.22 15.18
N ILE A 374 -8.45 10.32 15.31
CA ILE A 374 -7.04 10.58 15.10
C ILE A 374 -6.62 9.82 13.84
N TYR A 375 -6.05 10.52 12.89
CA TYR A 375 -5.42 9.94 11.70
C TYR A 375 -3.95 10.29 11.70
N GLN A 376 -3.08 9.41 11.21
CA GLN A 376 -1.66 9.73 11.11
C GLN A 376 -1.26 10.05 9.67
N ASN A 377 -0.42 11.06 9.48
CA ASN A 377 0.43 11.18 8.31
C ASN A 377 1.61 10.24 8.53
N THR A 378 1.80 9.32 7.59
CA THR A 378 2.76 8.24 7.78
C THR A 378 3.88 8.34 6.77
N TYR A 379 5.10 8.15 7.27
CA TYR A 379 6.31 7.95 6.51
C TYR A 379 6.78 6.54 6.81
N ARG A 380 6.82 5.68 5.79
CA ARG A 380 7.09 4.26 6.03
C ARG A 380 7.86 3.58 4.94
N THR A 381 8.64 2.60 5.36
CA THR A 381 9.17 1.56 4.49
C THR A 381 8.36 0.29 4.68
N ARG A 382 7.98 -0.33 3.56
CA ARG A 382 7.08 -1.49 3.55
C ARG A 382 7.69 -2.67 2.81
N TYR A 383 7.55 -3.86 3.40
CA TYR A 383 7.78 -5.16 2.76
C TYR A 383 6.91 -6.23 3.44
N ALA A 384 6.89 -7.44 2.90
CA ALA A 384 6.12 -8.55 3.46
C ALA A 384 6.99 -9.72 3.87
N ASP A 385 6.43 -10.59 4.71
CA ASP A 385 6.99 -11.92 4.92
C ASP A 385 6.93 -12.73 3.60
N SER A 386 7.93 -13.59 3.37
CA SER A 386 8.03 -14.39 2.14
C SER A 386 6.93 -15.45 2.05
N VAL A 387 6.19 -15.44 0.94
CA VAL A 387 5.16 -16.44 0.64
C VAL A 387 5.22 -16.80 -0.83
N GLY A 388 5.51 -18.05 -1.17
CA GLY A 388 5.60 -18.51 -2.55
C GLY A 388 4.25 -18.50 -3.28
N ILE A 389 4.24 -18.13 -4.56
CA ILE A 389 3.02 -18.21 -5.38
C ILE A 389 2.68 -19.65 -5.78
N SER A 390 1.38 -19.95 -5.84
CA SER A 390 0.93 -21.18 -6.50
C SER A 390 0.96 -20.98 -8.02
N THR A 391 1.75 -21.76 -8.74
CA THR A 391 1.88 -21.69 -10.20
C THR A 391 0.66 -22.26 -10.96
N LEU A 392 -0.30 -22.84 -10.21
CA LEU A 392 -1.48 -23.51 -10.74
C LEU A 392 -2.26 -22.66 -11.77
N PRO A 393 -2.56 -21.37 -11.54
CA PRO A 393 -3.32 -20.58 -12.50
C PRO A 393 -2.61 -20.42 -13.84
N GLY A 394 -1.30 -20.15 -13.84
CA GLY A 394 -0.51 -20.09 -15.06
C GLY A 394 -0.53 -21.41 -15.83
N VAL A 395 -0.39 -22.55 -15.13
CA VAL A 395 -0.46 -23.89 -15.73
C VAL A 395 -1.85 -24.16 -16.33
N VAL A 396 -2.93 -23.77 -15.65
CA VAL A 396 -4.31 -23.90 -16.17
C VAL A 396 -4.49 -23.08 -17.45
N VAL A 397 -4.01 -21.83 -17.48
CA VAL A 397 -4.07 -20.99 -18.69
C VAL A 397 -3.26 -21.63 -19.83
N MET A 398 -2.06 -22.13 -19.55
CA MET A 398 -1.24 -22.85 -20.53
C MET A 398 -2.01 -24.04 -21.12
N GLN A 399 -2.68 -24.85 -20.27
CA GLN A 399 -3.49 -25.99 -20.72
C GLN A 399 -4.68 -25.54 -21.57
N ILE A 400 -5.40 -24.49 -21.18
CA ILE A 400 -6.53 -23.93 -21.95
C ILE A 400 -6.07 -23.49 -23.35
N LEU A 401 -4.95 -22.76 -23.43
CA LEU A 401 -4.39 -22.27 -24.69
C LEU A 401 -3.89 -23.41 -25.57
N PHE A 402 -3.13 -24.35 -25.00
CA PHE A 402 -2.59 -25.51 -25.73
C PHE A 402 -3.70 -26.38 -26.31
N MET A 403 -4.72 -26.71 -25.51
CA MET A 403 -5.90 -27.45 -25.98
C MET A 403 -6.62 -26.69 -27.10
N GLY A 404 -6.61 -25.36 -27.04
CA GLY A 404 -7.11 -24.50 -28.09
C GLY A 404 -6.36 -24.61 -29.42
N VAL A 405 -5.03 -24.63 -29.39
CA VAL A 405 -4.19 -24.83 -30.57
C VAL A 405 -4.41 -26.21 -31.18
N VAL A 406 -4.46 -27.26 -30.36
CA VAL A 406 -4.74 -28.64 -30.80
C VAL A 406 -6.12 -28.73 -31.47
N SER A 407 -7.14 -28.11 -30.87
CA SER A 407 -8.50 -28.06 -31.45
C SER A 407 -8.52 -27.37 -32.82
N LEU A 408 -7.82 -26.24 -32.97
CA LEU A 408 -7.66 -25.54 -34.24
C LEU A 408 -6.98 -26.41 -35.30
N TYR A 409 -5.88 -27.09 -34.94
CA TYR A 409 -5.18 -28.00 -35.85
C TYR A 409 -6.06 -29.16 -36.31
N GLN A 410 -6.80 -29.80 -35.40
CA GLN A 410 -7.72 -30.90 -35.71
C GLN A 410 -8.84 -30.45 -36.65
N VAL A 411 -9.36 -29.23 -36.48
CA VAL A 411 -10.39 -28.65 -37.36
C VAL A 411 -9.85 -28.35 -38.76
N MET A 412 -8.62 -27.82 -38.87
CA MET A 412 -8.00 -27.51 -40.17
C MET A 412 -7.53 -28.76 -40.94
N SER A 413 -7.17 -29.83 -40.23
CA SER A 413 -6.69 -31.09 -40.81
C SER A 413 -7.80 -31.89 -41.53
N HIS A 414 -9.07 -31.70 -41.15
CA HIS A 414 -10.18 -32.52 -41.66
C HIS A 414 -10.85 -31.93 -42.92
N LYS A 415 -10.52 -32.48 -44.09
CA LYS A 415 -11.00 -31.99 -45.40
C LYS A 415 -12.51 -32.17 -45.69
N ARG A 416 -13.25 -32.99 -44.94
CA ARG A 416 -14.60 -33.45 -45.34
C ARG A 416 -15.77 -33.14 -44.39
N SER A 417 -15.53 -32.67 -43.18
CA SER A 417 -16.64 -32.24 -42.30
C SER A 417 -16.10 -31.36 -41.19
N VAL A 418 -16.13 -30.04 -41.39
CA VAL A 418 -15.71 -29.04 -40.41
C VAL A 418 -16.66 -29.03 -39.20
N LEU A 419 -17.94 -29.37 -39.42
CA LEU A 419 -18.99 -29.28 -38.41
C LEU A 419 -18.89 -30.38 -37.33
N LEU A 420 -18.63 -31.63 -37.72
CA LEU A 420 -18.55 -32.76 -36.77
C LEU A 420 -17.27 -32.72 -35.92
N THR A 421 -16.13 -32.33 -36.49
CA THR A 421 -14.89 -32.15 -35.72
C THR A 421 -14.99 -30.98 -34.74
N GLN A 422 -15.66 -29.89 -35.12
CA GLN A 422 -15.94 -28.77 -34.20
C GLN A 422 -16.83 -29.21 -33.03
N ILE A 423 -17.87 -30.03 -33.28
CA ILE A 423 -18.76 -30.57 -32.24
C ILE A 423 -18.03 -31.56 -31.33
N TRP A 424 -17.18 -32.44 -31.89
CA TRP A 424 -16.47 -33.46 -31.13
C TRP A 424 -15.34 -32.89 -30.27
N ALA A 425 -14.51 -31.98 -30.82
CA ALA A 425 -13.49 -31.27 -30.07
C ALA A 425 -14.11 -30.41 -28.96
N TYR A 426 -15.26 -29.78 -29.23
CA TYR A 426 -16.01 -29.01 -28.24
C TYR A 426 -16.53 -29.89 -27.09
N ARG A 427 -17.13 -31.05 -27.38
CA ARG A 427 -17.73 -31.93 -26.36
C ARG A 427 -16.69 -32.70 -25.52
N CYS A 428 -15.61 -33.18 -26.13
CA CYS A 428 -14.64 -34.03 -25.41
C CYS A 428 -13.60 -33.22 -24.62
N GLN A 429 -13.20 -32.03 -25.09
CA GLN A 429 -12.12 -31.24 -24.49
C GLN A 429 -12.62 -30.10 -23.59
N ASN A 430 -13.71 -29.42 -23.98
CA ASN A 430 -14.25 -28.26 -23.24
C ASN A 430 -15.44 -28.61 -22.32
N GLY A 431 -16.07 -29.78 -22.44
CA GLY A 431 -17.19 -30.12 -21.54
C GLY A 431 -16.74 -30.56 -20.14
N ARG A 432 -15.69 -31.40 -20.06
CA ARG A 432 -15.29 -32.10 -18.83
C ARG A 432 -14.21 -31.38 -18.03
N MET A 433 -13.29 -30.68 -18.69
CA MET A 433 -12.19 -29.98 -18.00
C MET A 433 -12.57 -28.59 -17.51
N GLN A 434 -13.53 -27.90 -18.13
CA GLN A 434 -13.92 -26.55 -17.73
C GLN A 434 -14.49 -26.47 -16.30
N PRO A 435 -15.30 -27.43 -15.81
CA PRO A 435 -15.68 -27.47 -14.40
C PRO A 435 -14.48 -27.65 -13.45
N VAL A 436 -13.46 -28.43 -13.86
CA VAL A 436 -12.26 -28.67 -13.07
C VAL A 436 -11.40 -27.41 -13.01
N TYR A 437 -11.17 -26.74 -14.14
CA TYR A 437 -10.46 -25.47 -14.18
C TYR A 437 -11.17 -24.41 -13.34
N LEU A 438 -12.50 -24.32 -13.46
CA LEU A 438 -13.26 -23.39 -12.64
C LEU A 438 -13.11 -23.72 -11.15
N ALA A 439 -13.22 -24.99 -10.75
CA ALA A 439 -13.06 -25.39 -9.36
C ALA A 439 -11.64 -25.11 -8.83
N GLN A 440 -10.60 -25.38 -9.62
CA GLN A 440 -9.20 -25.09 -9.27
C GLN A 440 -8.97 -23.59 -9.05
N ILE A 441 -9.46 -22.75 -9.95
CA ILE A 441 -9.30 -21.29 -9.87
C ILE A 441 -10.15 -20.71 -8.74
N SER A 442 -11.39 -21.16 -8.57
CA SER A 442 -12.23 -20.76 -7.45
C SER A 442 -11.61 -21.14 -6.11
N TYR A 443 -11.03 -22.34 -5.99
CA TYR A 443 -10.31 -22.75 -4.78
C TYR A 443 -9.09 -21.86 -4.53
N HIS A 444 -8.29 -21.57 -5.57
CA HIS A 444 -7.13 -20.68 -5.47
C HIS A 444 -7.51 -19.27 -5.01
N PHE A 445 -8.60 -18.70 -5.56
CA PHE A 445 -9.12 -17.41 -5.11
C PHE A 445 -9.58 -17.45 -3.66
N PHE A 446 -10.29 -18.50 -3.25
CA PHE A 446 -10.81 -18.60 -1.88
C PHE A 446 -9.67 -18.62 -0.88
N TYR A 447 -8.68 -19.47 -1.13
CA TYR A 447 -7.56 -19.70 -0.24
C TYR A 447 -6.60 -18.50 -0.15
N ASN A 448 -6.35 -17.81 -1.27
CA ASN A 448 -5.39 -16.70 -1.33
C ASN A 448 -6.05 -15.31 -1.31
N SER A 449 -7.37 -15.22 -1.13
CA SER A 449 -8.13 -13.96 -1.16
C SER A 449 -7.54 -12.92 -0.21
N ASP A 450 -7.29 -13.32 1.03
CA ASP A 450 -6.79 -12.40 2.06
C ASP A 450 -5.41 -11.85 1.70
N LEU A 451 -4.54 -12.67 1.10
CA LEU A 451 -3.21 -12.24 0.63
C LEU A 451 -3.31 -11.25 -0.52
N TYR A 452 -4.22 -11.49 -1.47
CA TYR A 452 -4.44 -10.54 -2.56
C TYR A 452 -5.05 -9.23 -2.07
N LEU A 453 -6.07 -9.28 -1.20
CA LEU A 453 -6.68 -8.09 -0.62
C LEU A 453 -5.67 -7.29 0.22
N LEU A 454 -4.88 -7.98 1.06
CA LEU A 454 -3.80 -7.38 1.83
C LEU A 454 -2.75 -6.73 0.91
N GLY A 455 -2.36 -7.43 -0.15
CA GLY A 455 -1.41 -6.93 -1.14
C GLY A 455 -1.93 -5.71 -1.92
N PHE A 456 -3.20 -5.69 -2.31
CA PHE A 456 -3.82 -4.53 -2.98
C PHE A 456 -4.01 -3.35 -2.05
N ALA A 457 -4.47 -3.60 -0.83
CA ALA A 457 -4.62 -2.58 0.21
C ALA A 457 -3.29 -1.90 0.55
N THR A 458 -2.17 -2.62 0.37
CA THR A 458 -0.85 -2.14 0.77
C THR A 458 0.11 -1.84 -0.39
N GLY A 459 -0.25 -2.15 -1.63
CA GLY A 459 0.61 -1.99 -2.81
C GLY A 459 1.78 -2.97 -2.87
N THR A 460 1.70 -4.09 -2.15
CA THR A 460 2.84 -5.02 -1.96
C THR A 460 2.83 -6.25 -2.85
N LEU A 461 1.84 -6.39 -3.75
CA LEU A 461 1.84 -7.51 -4.69
C LEU A 461 3.04 -7.44 -5.63
N THR A 462 3.64 -8.59 -5.92
CA THR A 462 4.68 -8.71 -6.95
C THR A 462 4.09 -8.71 -8.36
N ASN A 463 4.94 -8.53 -9.38
CA ASN A 463 4.51 -8.62 -10.77
C ASN A 463 4.01 -10.02 -11.12
N GLU A 464 4.67 -11.03 -10.56
CA GLU A 464 4.36 -12.44 -10.70
C GLU A 464 3.02 -12.77 -10.06
N SER A 465 2.72 -12.20 -8.88
CA SER A 465 1.43 -12.31 -8.20
C SER A 465 0.29 -11.66 -9.00
N ILE A 466 0.53 -10.49 -9.61
CA ILE A 466 -0.43 -9.85 -10.51
C ILE A 466 -0.66 -10.72 -11.75
N ALA A 467 0.39 -11.24 -12.37
CA ALA A 467 0.27 -12.15 -13.51
C ALA A 467 -0.51 -13.43 -13.13
N ASN A 468 -0.29 -13.94 -11.92
CA ASN A 468 -1.04 -15.05 -11.35
C ASN A 468 -2.54 -14.75 -11.26
N LEU A 469 -2.89 -13.56 -10.77
CA LEU A 469 -4.27 -13.10 -10.66
C LEU A 469 -4.91 -12.89 -12.04
N VAL A 470 -4.18 -12.33 -13.00
CA VAL A 470 -4.63 -12.20 -14.40
C VAL A 470 -4.91 -13.58 -15.00
N CYS A 471 -4.05 -14.57 -14.74
CA CYS A 471 -4.29 -15.95 -15.17
C CYS A 471 -5.57 -16.51 -14.54
N CYS A 472 -5.85 -16.20 -13.27
CA CYS A 472 -7.09 -16.57 -12.61
C CYS A 472 -8.31 -15.95 -13.29
N PHE A 473 -8.31 -14.64 -13.54
CA PHE A 473 -9.43 -13.95 -14.22
C PHE A 473 -9.68 -14.52 -15.62
N PHE A 474 -8.61 -14.76 -16.40
CA PHE A 474 -8.72 -15.38 -17.71
C PHE A 474 -9.32 -16.80 -17.61
N ALA A 475 -8.75 -17.66 -16.76
CA ALA A 475 -9.19 -19.04 -16.64
C ALA A 475 -10.62 -19.15 -16.09
N PHE A 476 -10.99 -18.31 -15.13
CA PHE A 476 -12.34 -18.24 -14.57
C PHE A 476 -13.35 -17.82 -15.63
N SER A 477 -13.15 -16.67 -16.27
CA SER A 477 -14.08 -16.12 -17.26
C SER A 477 -14.21 -17.01 -18.49
N TYR A 478 -13.09 -17.57 -18.97
CA TYR A 478 -13.08 -18.54 -20.07
C TYR A 478 -13.87 -19.80 -19.72
N SER A 479 -13.66 -20.36 -18.53
CA SER A 479 -14.33 -21.59 -18.11
C SER A 479 -15.81 -21.36 -17.83
N PHE A 480 -16.16 -20.28 -17.14
CA PHE A 480 -17.52 -19.93 -16.77
C PHE A 480 -18.41 -19.75 -18.01
N VAL A 481 -18.00 -18.93 -18.97
CA VAL A 481 -18.81 -18.67 -20.17
C VAL A 481 -18.98 -19.93 -21.03
N ASN A 482 -17.93 -20.73 -21.16
CA ASN A 482 -18.02 -22.01 -21.87
C ASN A 482 -19.01 -22.98 -21.18
N MET A 483 -19.04 -23.03 -19.85
CA MET A 483 -20.02 -23.83 -19.13
C MET A 483 -21.45 -23.28 -19.22
N ALA A 484 -21.62 -21.96 -19.05
CA ALA A 484 -22.92 -21.31 -19.13
C ALA A 484 -23.57 -21.56 -20.49
N LYS A 485 -22.80 -21.42 -21.58
CA LYS A 485 -23.27 -21.70 -22.93
C LYS A 485 -23.48 -23.20 -23.18
N ALA A 486 -22.65 -24.08 -22.62
CA ALA A 486 -22.87 -25.53 -22.71
C ALA A 486 -24.20 -25.95 -22.04
N ARG A 487 -24.62 -25.28 -20.96
CA ARG A 487 -25.89 -25.55 -20.26
C ARG A 487 -27.11 -24.89 -20.89
N SER A 488 -26.95 -23.83 -21.68
CA SER A 488 -28.07 -23.10 -22.28
C SER A 488 -28.77 -23.85 -23.43
N GLY A 489 -28.40 -25.11 -23.72
CA GLY A 489 -29.07 -25.96 -24.72
C GLY A 489 -28.83 -25.58 -26.19
N ASP A 490 -28.32 -24.37 -26.46
CA ASP A 490 -27.89 -23.91 -27.78
C ASP A 490 -26.66 -24.69 -28.27
N GLN A 491 -26.89 -25.80 -28.97
CA GLN A 491 -25.83 -26.63 -29.54
C GLN A 491 -25.10 -25.98 -30.74
N LYS A 492 -25.63 -24.89 -31.27
CA LYS A 492 -24.89 -24.01 -32.17
C LYS A 492 -24.24 -22.95 -31.29
N LEU A 493 -22.93 -23.07 -31.04
CA LEU A 493 -22.17 -21.84 -30.85
C LEU A 493 -22.38 -21.07 -32.13
N ASP A 494 -23.18 -20.00 -32.06
CA ASP A 494 -23.20 -19.05 -33.14
C ASP A 494 -21.75 -18.61 -33.33
N ARG A 495 -21.23 -18.88 -34.53
CA ARG A 495 -19.83 -18.62 -34.87
C ARG A 495 -19.52 -17.15 -34.62
N GLU A 496 -20.49 -16.28 -34.80
CA GLU A 496 -20.39 -14.86 -34.52
C GLU A 496 -20.21 -14.59 -33.02
N PHE A 497 -21.06 -15.17 -32.14
CA PHE A 497 -20.89 -15.05 -30.69
C PHE A 497 -19.51 -15.54 -30.21
N ARG A 498 -19.03 -16.70 -30.71
CA ARG A 498 -17.73 -17.26 -30.27
C ARG A 498 -16.57 -16.33 -30.61
N LEU A 499 -16.53 -15.86 -31.86
CA LEU A 499 -15.44 -15.02 -32.35
C LEU A 499 -15.43 -13.67 -31.64
N VAL A 500 -16.62 -13.12 -31.39
CA VAL A 500 -16.77 -11.89 -30.61
C VAL A 500 -16.32 -12.12 -29.17
N TRP A 501 -16.73 -13.21 -28.52
CA TRP A 501 -16.32 -13.53 -27.15
C TRP A 501 -14.81 -13.76 -27.00
N GLU A 502 -14.20 -14.56 -27.89
CA GLU A 502 -12.75 -14.81 -27.86
C GLU A 502 -11.96 -13.51 -28.11
N ALA A 503 -12.47 -12.58 -28.96
CA ALA A 503 -11.87 -11.26 -29.12
C ALA A 503 -12.08 -10.36 -27.89
N MET A 504 -13.27 -10.38 -27.28
CA MET A 504 -13.56 -9.66 -26.04
C MET A 504 -12.67 -10.15 -24.89
N GLN A 505 -12.36 -11.44 -24.82
CA GLN A 505 -11.48 -11.99 -23.80
C GLN A 505 -10.07 -11.39 -23.80
N ILE A 506 -9.52 -11.10 -24.99
CA ILE A 506 -8.24 -10.40 -25.11
C ILE A 506 -8.37 -9.00 -24.50
N ALA A 507 -9.42 -8.26 -24.88
CA ALA A 507 -9.67 -6.92 -24.37
C ALA A 507 -9.89 -6.91 -22.85
N ILE A 508 -10.67 -7.84 -22.31
CA ILE A 508 -10.92 -8.01 -20.87
C ILE A 508 -9.61 -8.33 -20.14
N THR A 509 -8.78 -9.23 -20.68
CA THR A 509 -7.50 -9.60 -20.05
C THR A 509 -6.55 -8.41 -20.02
N VAL A 510 -6.45 -7.64 -21.11
CA VAL A 510 -5.64 -6.42 -21.15
C VAL A 510 -6.17 -5.38 -20.17
N ALA A 511 -7.49 -5.17 -20.12
CA ALA A 511 -8.12 -4.27 -19.16
C ALA A 511 -7.85 -4.69 -17.71
N ALA A 512 -7.92 -6.00 -17.41
CA ALA A 512 -7.60 -6.55 -16.09
C ALA A 512 -6.13 -6.29 -15.74
N VAL A 513 -5.18 -6.53 -16.66
CA VAL A 513 -3.76 -6.22 -16.42
C VAL A 513 -3.57 -4.74 -16.08
N VAL A 514 -4.16 -3.84 -16.88
CA VAL A 514 -4.04 -2.39 -16.67
C VAL A 514 -4.66 -1.97 -15.34
N ALA A 515 -5.86 -2.46 -15.02
CA ALA A 515 -6.55 -2.16 -13.77
C ALA A 515 -5.76 -2.67 -12.55
N LEU A 516 -5.31 -3.92 -12.57
CA LEU A 516 -4.55 -4.52 -11.47
C LEU A 516 -3.19 -3.83 -11.26
N LYS A 517 -2.53 -3.42 -12.36
CA LYS A 517 -1.29 -2.63 -12.31
C LYS A 517 -1.53 -1.24 -11.73
N TRP A 518 -2.62 -0.60 -12.11
CA TRP A 518 -3.00 0.68 -11.56
C TRP A 518 -3.27 0.58 -10.05
N VAL A 519 -4.04 -0.42 -9.60
CA VAL A 519 -4.30 -0.65 -8.17
C VAL A 519 -3.02 -0.96 -7.39
N GLN A 520 -2.05 -1.68 -7.98
CA GLN A 520 -0.74 -1.89 -7.37
C GLN A 520 -0.01 -0.57 -7.08
N SER A 521 -0.05 0.39 -8.03
CA SER A 521 0.60 1.69 -7.88
C SER A 521 -0.16 2.69 -7.00
N THR A 522 -1.48 2.55 -6.90
CA THR A 522 -2.34 3.37 -6.04
C THR A 522 -3.17 2.45 -5.15
N PRO A 523 -2.64 2.07 -3.97
CA PRO A 523 -3.34 1.17 -3.06
C PRO A 523 -4.72 1.70 -2.69
N LEU A 524 -5.71 0.81 -2.68
CA LEU A 524 -7.09 1.19 -2.42
C LEU A 524 -7.32 1.25 -0.90
N ALA A 525 -7.19 2.45 -0.33
CA ALA A 525 -7.49 2.69 1.08
C ALA A 525 -8.92 2.26 1.46
N THR A 526 -9.85 2.30 0.49
CA THR A 526 -11.23 1.82 0.64
C THR A 526 -11.34 0.32 0.92
N ILE A 527 -10.37 -0.50 0.50
CA ILE A 527 -10.36 -1.94 0.85
C ILE A 527 -10.24 -2.12 2.36
N ILE A 528 -9.43 -1.28 3.02
CA ILE A 528 -9.27 -1.35 4.47
C ILE A 528 -10.48 -0.73 5.17
N SER A 529 -10.96 0.44 4.73
CA SER A 529 -12.05 1.13 5.41
C SER A 529 -13.42 0.46 5.26
N ASP A 530 -13.71 -0.12 4.10
CA ASP A 530 -15.05 -0.58 3.76
C ASP A 530 -15.19 -2.10 3.84
N ASN A 531 -14.07 -2.82 3.65
CA ASN A 531 -14.04 -4.28 3.54
C ASN A 531 -13.14 -4.97 4.57
N ALA A 532 -12.59 -4.25 5.55
CA ALA A 532 -11.73 -4.84 6.56
C ALA A 532 -11.96 -4.29 7.97
N GLN A 533 -11.53 -5.06 8.95
CA GLN A 533 -11.42 -4.64 10.33
C GLN A 533 -10.03 -4.98 10.86
N ILE A 534 -9.32 -3.99 11.39
CA ILE A 534 -8.07 -4.20 12.09
C ILE A 534 -8.41 -4.56 13.54
N LEU A 535 -8.02 -5.76 13.94
CA LEU A 535 -8.23 -6.32 15.27
C LEU A 535 -6.92 -6.33 16.05
N ARG A 536 -7.03 -6.16 17.37
CA ARG A 536 -5.92 -6.17 18.31
C ARG A 536 -6.05 -7.37 19.22
N LYS A 537 -4.94 -8.02 19.55
CA LYS A 537 -4.92 -9.18 20.43
C LYS A 537 -5.51 -8.90 21.82
N SER A 538 -5.44 -7.64 22.28
CA SER A 538 -6.06 -7.19 23.53
C SER A 538 -7.59 -7.14 23.48
N SER A 539 -8.21 -7.10 22.30
CA SER A 539 -9.67 -7.12 22.16
C SER A 539 -10.22 -8.55 22.15
N THR A 540 -11.48 -8.71 22.54
CA THR A 540 -12.15 -10.03 22.57
C THR A 540 -12.16 -10.73 21.22
N LEU A 541 -12.39 -9.97 20.15
CA LEU A 541 -12.36 -10.47 18.77
C LEU A 541 -10.93 -10.76 18.31
N GLY A 542 -9.97 -9.88 18.60
CA GLY A 542 -8.59 -10.10 18.16
C GLY A 542 -7.88 -11.23 18.91
N ALA A 543 -8.20 -11.46 20.18
CA ALA A 543 -7.73 -12.64 20.92
C ALA A 543 -8.15 -13.96 20.25
N LYS A 544 -9.29 -13.96 19.55
CA LYS A 544 -9.80 -15.12 18.80
C LYS A 544 -9.13 -15.29 17.44
N TYR A 545 -8.92 -14.21 16.70
CA TYR A 545 -8.53 -14.27 15.28
C TYR A 545 -7.04 -13.97 15.01
N CYS A 546 -6.37 -13.19 15.84
CA CYS A 546 -4.99 -12.75 15.57
C CYS A 546 -3.92 -13.76 15.96
N GLY A 547 -4.30 -14.85 16.65
CA GLY A 547 -3.39 -15.92 17.03
C GLY A 547 -2.22 -15.40 17.87
N LEU A 548 -0.98 -15.59 17.36
CA LEU A 548 0.23 -15.14 18.06
C LEU A 548 0.54 -13.65 17.83
N ASN A 549 -0.03 -13.02 16.80
CA ASN A 549 0.28 -11.65 16.41
C ASN A 549 -0.44 -10.62 17.31
N ASP A 550 0.21 -9.49 17.58
CA ASP A 550 -0.35 -8.41 18.40
C ASP A 550 -1.54 -7.70 17.74
N SER A 551 -1.59 -7.72 16.41
CA SER A 551 -2.71 -7.26 15.60
C SER A 551 -2.89 -8.13 14.37
N CYS A 552 -4.09 -8.10 13.80
CA CYS A 552 -4.40 -8.76 12.55
C CYS A 552 -5.51 -8.01 11.79
N ILE A 553 -5.56 -8.20 10.48
CA ILE A 553 -6.64 -7.68 9.63
C ILE A 553 -7.56 -8.81 9.22
N VAL A 554 -8.87 -8.57 9.34
CA VAL A 554 -9.92 -9.50 8.93
C VAL A 554 -10.75 -8.83 7.84
N PHE A 555 -10.82 -9.46 6.67
CA PHE A 555 -11.66 -8.98 5.58
C PHE A 555 -13.09 -9.52 5.71
N THR A 556 -14.09 -8.68 5.45
CA THR A 556 -15.50 -9.07 5.54
C THR A 556 -16.00 -9.74 4.26
N VAL A 557 -15.52 -9.33 3.10
CA VAL A 557 -15.84 -9.90 1.78
C VAL A 557 -14.59 -10.48 1.12
N ASN A 558 -14.71 -11.72 0.65
CA ASN A 558 -13.68 -12.44 -0.09
C ASN A 558 -13.63 -11.98 -1.57
N MET A 559 -12.45 -11.99 -2.18
CA MET A 559 -12.25 -11.66 -3.60
C MET A 559 -13.13 -12.43 -4.58
N ILE A 560 -13.54 -13.67 -4.26
CA ILE A 560 -14.45 -14.44 -5.13
C ILE A 560 -15.74 -13.67 -5.39
N VAL A 561 -16.27 -13.01 -4.37
CA VAL A 561 -17.53 -12.25 -4.49
C VAL A 561 -17.32 -11.08 -5.45
N VAL A 562 -16.19 -10.39 -5.35
CA VAL A 562 -15.80 -9.30 -6.26
C VAL A 562 -15.64 -9.82 -7.70
N ALA A 563 -15.00 -10.97 -7.90
CA ALA A 563 -14.80 -11.59 -9.22
C ALA A 563 -16.09 -12.15 -9.85
N ILE A 564 -17.14 -12.39 -9.07
CA ILE A 564 -18.47 -12.80 -9.57
C ILE A 564 -19.31 -11.58 -9.99
N PHE A 565 -19.11 -10.42 -9.36
CA PHE A 565 -19.84 -9.18 -9.67
C PHE A 565 -19.17 -8.28 -10.71
N ALA A 566 -17.86 -8.44 -10.93
CA ALA A 566 -17.10 -7.82 -12.03
C ALA A 566 -17.28 -8.61 -13.35
#